data_AF-A0A2E4IYX5-F1
#
_entry.id   AF-A0A2E4IYX5-F1
#
_cell.length_a   1.000
_cell.length_b   1.000
_cell.length_c   1.000
_cell.angle_alpha   90.00
_cell.angle_beta   90.00
_cell.angle_gamma   90.00
#
_symmetry.space_group_name_H-M   'P 1'
#
loop_
_entity.id
_entity.type
_entity.pdbx_description
1 polymer ?
#
loop_
_entity_poly.entity_id
_entity_poly.type
_entity_poly.pdbx_seq_one_letter_code
_entity_poly.pdbx_strand_id
1 'polypeptide(L)'
;MPAQLNPSRFHWVWTGFAVALAVVWLWINYCRFPFYSWNDIRLVPVFMAAAGESVYTLPGEGVFTTWMYGPAPLWLWSPALLGSSAVSAILIAGLINIVITVIAIALTCEWNQPHYALAGFCRCDRRLA
;
A
#
# COMPACT_ATOMS: atom_id res chain seq x y z
N MET A 1 19.22 41.10 -16.85
CA MET A 1 18.81 40.72 -15.49
C MET A 1 18.22 39.32 -15.55
N PRO A 2 18.82 38.29 -14.90
CA PRO A 2 18.22 36.96 -14.92
C PRO A 2 16.91 37.00 -14.13
N ALA A 3 15.84 36.49 -14.73
CA ALA A 3 14.53 36.35 -14.09
C ALA A 3 14.68 35.43 -12.87
N GLN A 4 14.47 35.96 -11.67
CA GLN A 4 14.48 35.15 -10.46
C GLN A 4 13.26 34.23 -10.47
N LEU A 5 13.49 32.93 -10.67
CA LEU A 5 12.45 31.91 -10.58
C LEU A 5 11.86 31.93 -9.18
N ASN A 6 10.55 32.19 -9.06
CA ASN A 6 9.87 32.19 -7.77
C ASN A 6 10.00 30.79 -7.14
N PRO A 7 10.72 30.63 -6.02
CA PRO A 7 11.02 29.32 -5.45
C PRO A 7 9.75 28.58 -5.03
N SER A 8 8.64 29.31 -4.82
CA SER A 8 7.37 28.66 -4.52
C SER A 8 6.64 28.06 -5.73
N ARG A 9 6.89 28.55 -6.93
CA ARG A 9 6.31 27.89 -8.13
C ARG A 9 7.09 26.65 -8.48
N PHE A 10 8.40 26.67 -8.26
CA PHE A 10 9.29 25.55 -8.55
C PHE A 10 8.96 24.31 -7.71
N HIS A 11 8.76 24.45 -6.39
CA HIS A 11 8.47 23.28 -5.55
C HIS A 11 7.14 22.60 -5.88
N TRP A 12 6.08 23.35 -6.21
CA TRP A 12 4.76 22.78 -6.52
C TRP A 12 4.78 22.00 -7.83
N VAL A 13 5.56 22.46 -8.81
CA VAL A 13 5.74 21.74 -10.08
C VAL A 13 6.40 20.39 -9.83
N TRP A 14 7.47 20.34 -9.04
CA TRP A 14 8.15 19.07 -8.73
C TRP A 14 7.33 18.15 -7.85
N THR A 15 6.61 18.67 -6.85
CA THR A 15 5.68 17.87 -6.05
C THR A 15 4.56 17.30 -6.92
N GLY A 16 3.95 18.12 -7.77
CA GLY A 16 2.91 17.66 -8.71
C GLY A 16 3.43 16.59 -9.66
N PHE A 17 4.64 16.78 -10.20
CA PHE A 17 5.28 15.79 -11.05
C PHE A 17 5.56 14.47 -10.31
N ALA A 18 6.07 14.53 -9.08
CA ALA A 18 6.30 13.34 -8.27
C ALA A 18 5.00 12.59 -7.95
N VAL A 19 3.92 13.30 -7.61
CA VAL A 19 2.60 12.67 -7.39
C VAL A 19 2.08 12.03 -8.67
N ALA A 20 2.20 12.69 -9.81
CA ALA A 20 1.78 12.12 -11.10
C ALA A 20 2.55 10.82 -11.43
N LEU A 21 3.87 10.82 -11.25
CA LEU A 21 4.69 9.62 -11.43
C LEU A 21 4.31 8.50 -10.47
N ALA A 22 4.06 8.83 -9.19
CA ALA A 22 3.62 7.86 -8.20
C ALA A 22 2.28 7.23 -8.58
N VAL A 23 1.31 8.03 -9.02
CA VAL A 23 0.00 7.55 -9.48
C VAL A 23 0.14 6.63 -10.69
N VAL A 24 0.94 7.02 -11.69
CA VAL A 24 1.20 6.17 -12.87
C VAL A 24 1.87 4.86 -12.47
N TRP A 25 2.85 4.90 -11.58
CA TRP A 25 3.53 3.70 -11.08
C TRP A 25 2.58 2.79 -10.31
N LEU A 26 1.76 3.34 -9.41
CA LEU A 26 0.75 2.58 -8.66
C LEU A 26 -0.27 1.94 -9.60
N TRP A 27 -0.74 2.66 -10.63
CA TRP A 27 -1.65 2.13 -11.63
C TRP A 27 -1.05 0.95 -12.40
N ILE A 28 0.20 1.07 -12.87
CA ILE A 28 0.89 -0.02 -13.56
C ILE A 28 1.00 -1.25 -12.65
N ASN A 29 1.38 -1.07 -11.39
CA ASN A 29 1.47 -2.18 -10.43
C ASN A 29 0.10 -2.80 -10.13
N TYR A 30 -0.95 -1.98 -10.01
CA TYR A 30 -2.31 -2.45 -9.83
C TYR A 30 -2.79 -3.32 -10.99
N CYS A 31 -2.57 -2.86 -12.23
CA CYS A 31 -2.92 -3.64 -13.42
C CYS A 31 -2.10 -4.92 -13.54
N ARG A 32 -0.84 -4.91 -13.07
CA ARG A 32 0.02 -6.10 -13.08
C ARG A 32 -0.25 -7.06 -11.91
N PHE A 33 -0.98 -6.62 -10.90
CA PHE A 33 -1.19 -7.36 -9.65
C PHE A 33 -1.75 -8.78 -9.85
N PRO A 34 -2.73 -9.04 -10.74
CA PRO A 34 -3.27 -10.38 -10.96
C PRO A 34 -2.32 -11.37 -11.63
N PHE A 35 -1.25 -10.88 -12.27
CA PHE A 35 -0.31 -11.74 -13.01
C PHE A 35 0.79 -12.34 -12.13
N TYR A 36 0.84 -11.98 -10.84
CA TYR A 36 1.76 -12.55 -9.88
C TYR A 36 1.05 -13.62 -9.07
N SER A 37 1.39 -14.89 -9.32
CA SER A 37 0.89 -16.08 -8.60
C SER A 37 1.33 -16.17 -7.14
N TRP A 38 1.82 -15.07 -6.58
CA TRP A 38 2.06 -14.94 -5.15
C TRP A 38 0.95 -14.15 -4.46
N ASN A 39 0.22 -13.33 -5.21
CA ASN A 39 -0.84 -12.47 -4.68
C ASN A 39 -2.13 -13.25 -4.43
N ASP A 40 -2.42 -14.24 -5.27
CA ASP A 40 -3.48 -15.24 -5.11
C ASP A 40 -3.22 -16.15 -3.91
N ILE A 41 -2.00 -16.69 -3.77
CA ILE A 41 -1.62 -17.56 -2.64
C ILE A 41 -1.89 -16.83 -1.33
N ARG A 42 -1.50 -15.55 -1.18
CA ARG A 42 -1.74 -14.76 0.05
C ARG A 42 -3.22 -14.65 0.47
N LEU A 43 -4.15 -14.84 -0.46
CA LEU A 43 -5.58 -14.77 -0.19
C LEU A 43 -6.20 -16.12 0.16
N VAL A 44 -5.56 -17.25 -0.14
CA VAL A 44 -6.15 -18.56 0.19
C VAL A 44 -6.46 -18.73 1.71
N PRO A 45 -5.79 -18.11 2.72
CA PRO A 45 -6.18 -18.33 4.12
C PRO A 45 -7.53 -17.67 4.42
N VAL A 46 -7.84 -16.52 3.80
CA VAL A 46 -9.11 -15.83 4.04
C VAL A 46 -10.28 -16.55 3.37
N PHE A 47 -10.06 -17.14 2.20
CA PHE A 47 -11.07 -17.97 1.53
C PHE A 47 -11.30 -19.31 2.24
N MET A 48 -10.25 -19.93 2.79
CA MET A 48 -10.38 -21.11 3.64
C MET A 48 -11.20 -20.80 4.90
N ALA A 49 -10.84 -19.73 5.62
CA ALA A 49 -11.57 -19.31 6.81
C ALA A 49 -13.05 -19.02 6.50
N ALA A 50 -13.32 -18.36 5.36
CA ALA A 50 -14.69 -18.10 4.91
C ALA A 50 -15.47 -19.37 4.54
N ALA A 51 -14.78 -20.41 4.06
CA ALA A 51 -15.35 -21.72 3.79
C ALA A 51 -15.57 -22.57 5.06
N GLY A 52 -15.15 -22.09 6.24
CA GLY A 52 -15.21 -22.85 7.49
C GLY A 52 -14.05 -23.83 7.67
N GLU A 53 -13.03 -23.77 6.81
CA GLU A 53 -11.86 -24.63 6.88
C GLU A 53 -10.83 -24.11 7.88
N SER A 54 -10.08 -25.03 8.46
CA SER A 54 -8.95 -24.72 9.34
C SER A 54 -7.84 -24.03 8.56
N VAL A 55 -7.52 -22.78 8.89
CA VAL A 55 -6.37 -22.06 8.30
C VAL A 55 -5.04 -22.62 8.81
N TYR A 56 -4.99 -23.03 10.08
CA TYR A 56 -3.80 -23.58 10.71
C TYR A 56 -4.12 -25.00 11.20
N THR A 57 -3.97 -25.96 10.30
CA THR A 57 -4.15 -27.38 10.62
C THR A 57 -2.99 -27.91 11.46
N LEU A 58 -3.33 -28.65 12.53
CA LEU A 58 -2.36 -29.42 13.29
C LEU A 58 -1.85 -30.61 12.45
N PRO A 59 -0.64 -31.13 12.73
CA PRO A 59 -0.17 -32.36 12.09
C PRO A 59 -1.18 -33.50 12.29
N GLY A 60 -1.62 -34.12 11.19
CA GLY A 60 -2.60 -35.21 11.21
C GLY A 60 -4.06 -34.80 11.02
N GLU A 61 -4.37 -33.49 10.96
CA GLU A 61 -5.73 -32.96 10.82
C GLU A 61 -5.90 -32.24 9.48
N GLY A 62 -6.83 -32.68 8.63
CA GLY A 62 -7.31 -31.93 7.46
C GLY A 62 -6.31 -31.67 6.32
N VAL A 63 -6.65 -30.68 5.47
CA VAL A 63 -5.83 -30.27 4.32
C VAL A 63 -4.65 -29.42 4.81
N PHE A 64 -3.43 -29.93 4.62
CA PHE A 64 -2.23 -29.21 5.03
C PHE A 64 -1.92 -28.06 4.08
N THR A 65 -2.34 -26.86 4.45
CA THR A 65 -1.90 -25.64 3.76
C THR A 65 -0.66 -25.10 4.45
N THR A 66 0.50 -25.26 3.80
CA THR A 66 1.78 -24.70 4.25
C THR A 66 1.75 -23.18 4.09
N TRP A 67 0.95 -22.50 4.91
CA TRP A 67 1.03 -21.05 5.02
C TRP A 67 2.43 -20.71 5.52
N MET A 68 3.31 -20.35 4.57
CA MET A 68 4.75 -20.23 4.81
C MET A 68 5.10 -19.05 5.74
N TYR A 69 4.12 -18.20 6.05
CA TYR A 69 4.26 -17.03 6.89
C TYR A 69 3.37 -17.18 8.11
N GLY A 70 3.76 -16.50 9.19
CA GLY A 70 3.00 -16.46 10.43
C GLY A 70 1.57 -15.92 10.26
N PRO A 71 0.84 -15.73 11.36
CA PRO A 71 -0.59 -15.43 11.34
C PRO A 71 -0.98 -14.35 10.34
N ALA A 72 -1.64 -14.72 9.24
CA ALA A 72 -2.17 -13.78 8.28
C ALA A 72 -3.33 -12.98 8.94
N PRO A 73 -3.34 -11.63 8.85
CA PRO A 73 -4.43 -10.83 9.39
C PRO A 73 -5.69 -11.01 8.54
N LEU A 74 -6.48 -12.06 8.82
CA LEU A 74 -7.64 -12.45 8.02
C LEU A 74 -8.65 -11.31 7.86
N TRP A 75 -8.85 -10.52 8.92
CA TRP A 75 -9.74 -9.36 8.91
C TRP A 75 -9.34 -8.31 7.87
N LEU A 76 -8.03 -8.12 7.66
CA LEU A 76 -7.50 -7.15 6.71
C LEU A 76 -7.79 -7.57 5.27
N TRP A 77 -7.74 -8.88 5.00
CA TRP A 77 -7.97 -9.46 3.68
C TRP A 77 -9.44 -9.80 3.41
N SER A 78 -10.31 -9.74 4.42
CA SER A 78 -11.74 -10.08 4.30
C SER A 78 -12.51 -9.32 3.21
N PRO A 79 -12.18 -8.07 2.82
CA PRO A 79 -12.89 -7.43 1.71
C PRO A 79 -12.64 -8.11 0.36
N ALA A 80 -11.56 -8.89 0.21
CA ALA A 80 -11.32 -9.67 -1.02
C ALA A 80 -12.42 -10.73 -1.27
N LEU A 81 -13.15 -11.14 -0.22
CA LEU A 81 -14.30 -12.04 -0.34
C LEU A 81 -15.48 -11.42 -1.10
N LEU A 82 -15.51 -10.09 -1.24
CA LEU A 82 -16.55 -9.38 -2.02
C LEU A 82 -16.35 -9.52 -3.53
N GLY A 83 -15.22 -10.09 -3.97
CA GLY A 83 -14.96 -10.33 -5.39
C GLY A 83 -15.88 -11.41 -5.95
N SER A 84 -16.60 -11.12 -7.04
CA SER A 84 -17.44 -12.08 -7.76
C SER A 84 -16.63 -13.09 -8.59
N SER A 85 -15.32 -12.86 -8.74
CA SER A 85 -14.37 -13.71 -9.45
C SER A 85 -12.99 -13.68 -8.79
N ALA A 86 -12.15 -14.67 -9.06
CA ALA A 86 -10.77 -14.72 -8.58
C ALA A 86 -9.98 -13.46 -8.93
N VAL A 87 -10.12 -12.97 -10.17
CA VAL A 87 -9.45 -11.73 -10.62
C VAL A 87 -9.92 -10.53 -9.81
N SER A 88 -11.24 -10.38 -9.60
CA SER A 88 -11.77 -9.27 -8.82
C SER A 88 -11.33 -9.31 -7.35
N ALA A 89 -11.25 -10.49 -6.74
CA ALA A 89 -10.76 -10.66 -5.37
C ALA A 89 -9.30 -10.22 -5.25
N ILE A 90 -8.46 -10.63 -6.21
CA ILE A 90 -7.04 -10.23 -6.27
C ILE A 90 -6.90 -8.72 -6.49
N LEU A 91 -7.75 -8.11 -7.33
CA LEU A 91 -7.76 -6.66 -7.53
C LEU A 91 -8.22 -5.88 -6.28
N ILE A 92 -9.15 -6.41 -5.50
CA ILE A 92 -9.53 -5.82 -4.20
C ILE A 92 -8.33 -5.89 -3.23
N ALA A 93 -7.65 -7.02 -3.17
CA ALA A 93 -6.44 -7.17 -2.37
C ALA A 93 -5.31 -6.22 -2.83
N GLY A 94 -5.18 -6.01 -4.14
CA GLY A 94 -4.28 -5.01 -4.71
C GLY A 94 -4.61 -3.59 -4.24
N LEU A 95 -5.90 -3.24 -4.20
CA LEU A 95 -6.35 -1.94 -3.71
C LEU A 95 -6.04 -1.76 -2.23
N ILE A 96 -6.29 -2.79 -1.41
CA ILE A 96 -5.95 -2.79 0.02
C ILE A 96 -4.44 -2.55 0.22
N ASN A 97 -3.58 -3.25 -0.53
CA ASN A 97 -2.14 -3.03 -0.47
C ASN A 97 -1.74 -1.59 -0.80
N ILE A 98 -2.31 -1.00 -1.85
CA ILE A 98 -2.04 0.39 -2.23
C ILE A 98 -2.47 1.34 -1.10
N VAL A 99 -3.68 1.17 -0.58
CA VAL A 99 -4.22 2.01 0.50
C VAL A 99 -3.34 1.93 1.75
N ILE A 100 -2.98 0.74 2.21
CA ILE A 100 -2.12 0.56 3.39
C ILE A 100 -0.75 1.19 3.16
N THR A 101 -0.17 1.01 1.97
CA THR A 101 1.15 1.58 1.63
C THR A 101 1.11 3.10 1.64
N VAL A 102 0.10 3.71 1.01
CA VAL A 102 -0.06 5.17 0.99
C VAL A 102 -0.32 5.70 2.40
N ILE A 103 -1.17 5.03 3.19
CA ILE A 103 -1.40 5.40 4.60
C ILE A 103 -0.11 5.31 5.41
N ALA A 104 0.68 4.25 5.27
CA ALA A 104 1.94 4.09 5.99
C ALA A 104 2.95 5.19 5.64
N ILE A 105 3.05 5.54 4.35
CA ILE A 105 3.87 6.67 3.91
C ILE A 105 3.37 7.98 4.52
N ALA A 106 2.05 8.25 4.43
CA ALA A 106 1.46 9.47 4.98
C ALA A 106 1.69 9.58 6.49
N LEU A 107 1.42 8.51 7.24
CA LEU A 107 1.64 8.44 8.69
C LEU A 107 3.12 8.58 9.05
N THR A 108 4.04 8.02 8.26
CA THR A 108 5.48 8.19 8.50
C THR A 108 5.90 9.63 8.24
N CYS A 109 5.35 10.26 7.20
CA CYS A 109 5.58 11.68 6.91
C CYS A 109 5.01 12.60 8.00
N GLU A 110 3.86 12.24 8.60
CA GLU A 110 3.26 12.97 9.73
C GLU A 110 3.98 12.71 11.06
N TRP A 111 4.30 11.45 11.37
CA TRP A 111 5.00 11.05 12.60
C TRP A 111 6.43 11.58 12.66
N ASN A 112 7.10 11.57 11.52
CA ASN A 112 8.42 12.17 11.37
C ASN A 112 8.33 13.70 11.17
N GLN A 113 7.18 14.33 11.49
CA GLN A 113 7.11 15.76 11.83
C GLN A 113 7.31 15.89 13.33
N PRO A 114 8.52 16.13 13.77
CA PRO A 114 8.75 16.10 15.19
C PRO A 114 8.51 17.52 15.69
N HIS A 115 8.41 17.63 16.99
CA HIS A 115 8.31 18.88 17.76
C HIS A 115 9.49 19.86 17.57
N TYR A 116 10.24 19.80 16.48
CA TYR A 116 11.29 20.74 16.10
C TYR A 116 10.80 21.62 14.95
N ALA A 117 10.35 22.80 15.35
CA ALA A 117 10.25 24.00 14.53
C ALA A 117 11.61 24.45 13.92
N LEU A 118 12.62 23.58 13.72
CA LEU A 118 13.98 24.02 13.38
C LEU A 118 14.79 23.14 12.38
N ALA A 119 14.25 22.08 11.76
CA ALA A 119 15.05 21.31 10.78
C ALA A 119 14.26 20.72 9.60
N GLY A 120 13.82 21.58 8.67
CA GLY A 120 14.35 21.56 7.31
C GLY A 120 13.96 20.48 6.29
N PHE A 121 13.03 19.54 6.54
CA PHE A 121 12.62 18.59 5.48
C PHE A 121 11.15 18.61 5.04
N CYS A 122 10.26 19.34 5.72
CA CYS A 122 8.86 19.53 5.26
C CYS A 122 8.35 20.98 5.29
N ARG A 123 9.24 21.98 5.42
CA ARG A 123 8.91 23.39 5.14
C ARG A 123 10.10 24.11 4.52
N CYS A 124 10.01 24.42 3.24
CA CYS A 124 10.83 25.44 2.61
C CYS A 124 10.18 26.80 2.91
N ASP A 125 10.27 27.25 4.17
CA ASP A 125 9.72 28.55 4.60
C ASP A 125 10.82 29.63 4.59
N ARG A 126 10.40 30.76 4.06
CA ARG A 126 11.16 31.83 3.41
C ARG A 126 11.32 32.97 4.41
N ARG A 127 12.16 32.81 5.42
CA ARG A 127 12.44 33.87 6.42
C ARG A 127 13.92 33.95 6.78
N LEU A 128 14.78 34.25 5.81
CA LEU A 128 16.07 34.91 6.04
C LEU A 128 16.43 35.74 4.80
N ALA A 129 15.82 36.93 4.72
CA ALA A 129 16.35 38.12 4.06
C ALA A 129 15.80 39.33 4.82
#